data_AF-A0ABC8Y5R2-F1
#
_entry.id   AF-A0ABC8Y5R2-F1
#
_cell.length_a   1.000
_cell.length_b   1.000
_cell.length_c   1.000
_cell.angle_alpha   90.00
_cell.angle_beta   90.00
_cell.angle_gamma   90.00
#
_symmetry.space_group_name_H-M   'P 1'
#
loop_
_entity.id
_entity.type
_entity.pdbx_description
1 polymer ?
#
loop_
_entity_poly.entity_id
_entity_poly.type
_entity_poly.pdbx_seq_one_letter_code
_entity_poly.pdbx_strand_id
1 'polypeptide(L)'
;MARPRPGALVASLLLLVVFLSTSAAAARQNHGLAAASNSNDTAGGGGFVGVDGTQFVVGGGKTTIYFSGFNAYWLMLLASDPARRPKVVAAFRQASDHGLNLARTWAFSDGGDAPLQSEPGVYDEAMFQGLDFVIAEAGRHGIYLLLCLVNNFPDFGGKRQYVAWAREAGHGGLATADHFFNTTVVKDYYKSHVKRVLTRVNTVTAVAYRDDPTILGWELMNEPRCDADPTGAMVQAWVEEMAPYVKSVDGGNHLVTAGLEGFYGAGAHESKDLNPWGIYYGTNFVATHLAAGVDFATIHLYPDVWLWGSAPAKQAAFLRNWTRSHAEAAELYLAKPLLVTEYGKFLWEGVANETQRDGFLALVLDSIYDSAKGGGPIVGGAFWQLLDPGMDALRDGYEIILPEDRRAAAIIGNHSRLLAQLNGQDVEEVRRRRRRRRRGAHNSRKVHVASGRTSGGRGSSDDTPRLNTSLLVRFVSSLFRSVSSSPFSSSA
;
A
#
# COMPACT_ATOMS: atom_id res chain seq x y z
N MET A 1 -62.76 -7.65 -52.32
CA MET A 1 -61.88 -6.52 -51.99
C MET A 1 -61.00 -6.92 -50.83
N ALA A 2 -59.67 -6.77 -50.84
CA ALA A 2 -58.66 -6.98 -51.86
C ALA A 2 -57.36 -7.10 -51.06
N ARG A 3 -56.57 -8.14 -51.34
CA ARG A 3 -55.16 -8.26 -50.94
C ARG A 3 -54.34 -7.14 -51.64
N PRO A 4 -53.04 -6.98 -51.31
CA PRO A 4 -52.06 -7.84 -51.97
C PRO A 4 -51.01 -8.46 -51.02
N ARG A 5 -50.66 -9.72 -51.33
CA ARG A 5 -49.32 -10.32 -51.21
C ARG A 5 -48.61 -10.13 -52.59
N PRO A 6 -47.47 -10.80 -52.89
CA PRO A 6 -46.10 -10.74 -52.36
C PRO A 6 -45.07 -10.56 -53.51
N GLY A 7 -43.78 -10.53 -53.19
CA GLY A 7 -42.70 -10.74 -54.17
C GLY A 7 -41.54 -11.52 -53.54
N ALA A 8 -41.32 -12.74 -54.05
CA ALA A 8 -40.22 -13.64 -53.72
C ALA A 8 -39.24 -13.74 -54.90
N LEU A 9 -37.95 -14.05 -54.63
CA LEU A 9 -36.93 -14.69 -55.49
C LEU A 9 -35.63 -14.78 -54.65
N VAL A 10 -35.23 -15.91 -54.05
CA VAL A 10 -34.61 -17.17 -54.56
C VAL A 10 -33.15 -17.01 -55.03
N ALA A 11 -32.22 -17.66 -54.31
CA ALA A 11 -31.08 -18.52 -54.76
C ALA A 11 -30.06 -18.65 -53.59
N SER A 12 -29.98 -19.74 -52.83
CA SER A 12 -29.33 -21.04 -53.11
C SER A 12 -27.87 -20.97 -53.61
N LEU A 13 -26.90 -21.31 -52.75
CA LEU A 13 -25.92 -22.38 -53.04
C LEU A 13 -25.16 -22.83 -51.76
N LEU A 14 -25.31 -24.12 -51.42
CA LEU A 14 -24.33 -24.92 -50.71
C LEU A 14 -23.08 -25.13 -51.60
N LEU A 15 -21.89 -25.30 -51.03
CA LEU A 15 -21.19 -26.59 -51.06
C LEU A 15 -19.88 -26.61 -50.26
N LEU A 16 -19.78 -27.69 -49.49
CA LEU A 16 -18.67 -28.21 -48.71
C LEU A 16 -17.83 -29.14 -49.61
N VAL A 17 -16.49 -29.03 -49.64
CA VAL A 17 -15.59 -30.19 -49.86
C VAL A 17 -14.24 -29.97 -49.16
N VAL A 18 -13.87 -30.95 -48.35
CA VAL A 18 -12.56 -31.19 -47.73
C VAL A 18 -11.77 -32.16 -48.64
N PHE A 19 -10.45 -31.98 -48.81
CA PHE A 19 -9.39 -32.97 -48.49
C PHE A 19 -8.05 -32.80 -49.24
N LEU A 20 -7.00 -33.15 -48.48
CA LEU A 20 -5.74 -33.86 -48.83
C LEU A 20 -4.52 -33.07 -49.35
N SER A 21 -3.59 -32.94 -48.39
CA SER A 21 -2.13 -33.03 -48.45
C SER A 21 -1.46 -33.60 -49.73
N THR A 22 -0.37 -32.96 -50.14
CA THR A 22 0.91 -33.62 -50.49
C THR A 22 2.09 -32.66 -50.36
N SER A 23 3.15 -33.15 -49.74
CA SER A 23 4.47 -32.55 -49.54
C SER A 23 5.31 -32.57 -50.83
N ALA A 24 6.14 -31.54 -51.08
CA ALA A 24 7.40 -31.67 -51.81
C ALA A 24 8.33 -30.48 -51.52
N ALA A 25 9.62 -30.78 -51.41
CA ALA A 25 10.67 -29.95 -50.86
C ALA A 25 11.57 -29.29 -51.94
N ALA A 26 12.33 -28.30 -51.46
CA ALA A 26 13.66 -27.82 -51.92
C ALA A 26 13.74 -26.88 -53.13
N ALA A 27 14.22 -25.63 -52.91
CA ALA A 27 15.63 -25.27 -53.09
C ALA A 27 15.92 -23.83 -52.61
N ARG A 28 17.12 -23.65 -52.03
CA ARG A 28 17.68 -22.43 -51.42
C ARG A 28 17.97 -21.32 -52.44
N GLN A 29 17.85 -20.06 -52.00
CA GLN A 29 18.90 -19.06 -52.20
C GLN A 29 19.09 -18.23 -50.92
N ASN A 30 20.36 -18.18 -50.47
CA ASN A 30 20.85 -17.41 -49.33
C ASN A 30 20.86 -15.92 -49.66
N HIS A 31 20.25 -15.10 -48.81
CA HIS A 31 20.79 -13.79 -48.49
C HIS A 31 20.76 -13.61 -46.97
N GLY A 32 21.94 -13.54 -46.38
CA GLY A 32 22.13 -13.32 -44.96
C GLY A 32 21.74 -11.89 -44.59
N LEU A 33 20.85 -11.77 -43.61
CA LEU A 33 20.71 -10.61 -42.75
C LEU A 33 20.53 -11.16 -41.34
N ALA A 34 21.47 -10.80 -40.47
CA ALA A 34 21.45 -11.13 -39.06
C ALA A 34 20.18 -10.55 -38.43
N ALA A 35 19.22 -11.42 -38.10
CA ALA A 35 18.07 -11.05 -37.30
C ALA A 35 18.50 -11.07 -35.83
N ALA A 36 18.67 -9.87 -35.29
CA ALA A 36 18.70 -9.62 -33.85
C ALA A 36 17.51 -10.33 -33.19
N SER A 37 17.78 -10.98 -32.07
CA SER A 37 16.80 -11.59 -31.19
C SER A 37 15.70 -10.58 -30.83
N ASN A 38 14.49 -10.79 -31.35
CA ASN A 38 13.30 -10.11 -30.84
C ASN A 38 13.01 -10.65 -29.44
N SER A 39 13.46 -9.90 -28.44
CA SER A 39 12.95 -9.94 -27.07
C SER A 39 11.49 -9.48 -27.10
N ASN A 40 10.57 -10.42 -26.97
CA ASN A 40 9.14 -10.14 -26.83
C ASN A 40 8.72 -10.04 -25.34
N ASP A 41 9.63 -9.63 -24.46
CA ASP A 41 9.43 -9.45 -23.01
C ASP A 41 8.93 -8.02 -22.68
N THR A 42 7.90 -7.54 -23.37
CA THR A 42 7.26 -6.26 -23.04
C THR A 42 5.76 -6.40 -22.84
N ALA A 43 5.40 -7.25 -21.89
CA ALA A 43 4.13 -7.21 -21.17
C ALA A 43 4.34 -7.77 -19.75
N GLY A 44 4.30 -6.91 -18.73
CA GLY A 44 4.38 -7.27 -17.30
C GLY A 44 5.78 -7.10 -16.69
N GLY A 45 5.91 -6.17 -15.72
CA GLY A 45 7.19 -5.77 -15.14
C GLY A 45 7.95 -6.87 -14.39
N GLY A 46 9.27 -6.87 -14.53
CA GLY A 46 10.30 -7.25 -13.53
C GLY A 46 10.35 -8.68 -12.93
N GLY A 47 9.27 -9.46 -12.99
CA GLY A 47 9.07 -10.64 -12.15
C GLY A 47 8.74 -10.27 -10.69
N PHE A 48 8.66 -11.28 -9.81
CA PHE A 48 8.44 -11.06 -8.38
C PHE A 48 9.53 -10.18 -7.76
N VAL A 49 9.11 -9.24 -6.92
CA VAL A 49 9.99 -8.35 -6.17
C VAL A 49 10.49 -9.09 -4.93
N GLY A 50 11.80 -9.10 -4.73
CA GLY A 50 12.46 -9.61 -3.53
C GLY A 50 13.05 -8.51 -2.65
N VAL A 51 13.68 -8.92 -1.56
CA VAL A 51 14.42 -8.03 -0.66
C VAL A 51 15.89 -8.43 -0.59
N ASP A 52 16.76 -7.42 -0.61
CA ASP A 52 18.18 -7.56 -0.33
C ASP A 52 18.56 -6.53 0.74
N GLY A 53 18.66 -7.00 1.98
CA GLY A 53 18.86 -6.14 3.13
C GLY A 53 17.82 -5.01 3.15
N THR A 54 18.29 -3.78 3.01
CA THR A 54 17.41 -2.60 3.07
C THR A 54 16.83 -2.17 1.73
N GLN A 55 17.00 -2.94 0.64
CA GLN A 55 16.54 -2.57 -0.71
C GLN A 55 15.55 -3.60 -1.26
N PHE A 56 14.63 -3.15 -2.12
CA PHE A 56 13.87 -4.04 -2.99
C PHE A 56 14.67 -4.35 -4.24
N VAL A 57 14.51 -5.58 -4.74
CA VAL A 57 15.25 -6.10 -5.89
C VAL A 57 14.36 -6.89 -6.84
N VAL A 58 14.69 -6.86 -8.13
CA VAL A 58 14.01 -7.62 -9.21
C VAL A 58 15.04 -8.39 -10.05
N GLY A 59 14.59 -9.15 -11.05
CA GLY A 59 15.47 -9.88 -11.96
C GLY A 59 16.30 -10.98 -11.27
N GLY A 60 15.68 -11.70 -10.32
CA GLY A 60 16.35 -12.72 -9.51
C GLY A 60 17.24 -12.14 -8.40
N GLY A 61 16.90 -10.96 -7.89
CA GLY A 61 17.55 -10.34 -6.73
C GLY A 61 18.81 -9.53 -7.04
N LYS A 62 19.01 -9.11 -8.29
CA LYS A 62 20.27 -8.50 -8.75
C LYS A 62 20.22 -6.99 -8.82
N THR A 63 19.08 -6.44 -9.24
CA THR A 63 18.96 -5.02 -9.53
C THR A 63 17.90 -4.36 -8.66
N THR A 64 18.17 -3.13 -8.25
CA THR A 64 17.25 -2.37 -7.40
C THR A 64 15.96 -1.97 -8.12
N ILE A 65 14.89 -1.89 -7.35
CA ILE A 65 13.66 -1.20 -7.71
C ILE A 65 13.21 -0.28 -6.56
N TYR A 66 12.74 0.91 -6.90
CA TYR A 66 12.23 1.92 -5.99
C TYR A 66 10.78 2.26 -6.35
N PHE A 67 9.98 2.63 -5.34
CA PHE A 67 8.54 2.80 -5.52
C PHE A 67 8.10 4.24 -5.36
N SER A 68 7.41 4.75 -6.38
CA SER A 68 6.62 5.97 -6.32
C SER A 68 5.17 5.58 -6.51
N GLY A 69 4.32 5.79 -5.51
CA GLY A 69 3.00 5.20 -5.50
C GLY A 69 1.89 6.10 -5.01
N PHE A 70 0.70 5.51 -4.96
CA PHE A 70 -0.52 6.13 -4.49
C PHE A 70 -1.42 5.12 -3.77
N ASN A 71 -2.33 5.61 -2.95
CA ASN A 71 -3.42 4.85 -2.39
C ASN A 71 -4.70 5.11 -3.18
N ALA A 72 -5.47 4.06 -3.43
CA ALA A 72 -6.78 4.13 -4.04
C ALA A 72 -7.65 2.96 -3.55
N TYR A 73 -8.22 3.09 -2.35
CA TYR A 73 -9.02 2.03 -1.71
C TYR A 73 -10.26 1.63 -2.52
N TRP A 74 -10.74 2.53 -3.38
CA TRP A 74 -11.98 2.43 -4.14
C TRP A 74 -11.89 1.58 -5.41
N LEU A 75 -10.69 1.13 -5.81
CA LEU A 75 -10.46 0.48 -7.11
C LEU A 75 -11.35 -0.76 -7.31
N MET A 76 -11.40 -1.67 -6.34
CA MET A 76 -12.23 -2.87 -6.40
C MET A 76 -13.72 -2.53 -6.46
N LEU A 77 -14.17 -1.62 -5.60
CA LEU A 77 -15.55 -1.16 -5.55
C LEU A 77 -16.02 -0.62 -6.91
N LEU A 78 -15.20 0.23 -7.55
CA LEU A 78 -15.54 0.78 -8.87
C LEU A 78 -15.45 -0.27 -9.98
N ALA A 79 -14.48 -1.17 -9.91
CA ALA A 79 -14.30 -2.20 -10.94
C ALA A 79 -15.40 -3.29 -10.92
N SER A 80 -16.08 -3.45 -9.78
CA SER A 80 -17.20 -4.40 -9.62
C SER A 80 -18.36 -4.10 -10.57
N ASP A 81 -18.58 -2.83 -10.90
CA ASP A 81 -19.51 -2.39 -11.94
C ASP A 81 -18.75 -2.17 -13.26
N PRO A 82 -19.01 -2.97 -14.31
CA PRO A 82 -18.38 -2.79 -15.61
C PRO A 82 -18.51 -1.39 -16.20
N ALA A 83 -19.60 -0.66 -15.91
CA ALA A 83 -19.81 0.71 -16.40
C ALA A 83 -18.84 1.71 -15.75
N ARG A 84 -18.28 1.39 -14.59
CA ARG A 84 -17.37 2.27 -13.83
C ARG A 84 -15.89 1.89 -13.99
N ARG A 85 -15.58 0.73 -14.59
CA ARG A 85 -14.21 0.30 -14.94
C ARG A 85 -13.38 1.36 -15.70
N PRO A 86 -13.94 2.19 -16.61
CA PRO A 86 -13.17 3.26 -17.24
C PRO A 86 -12.51 4.23 -16.25
N LYS A 87 -13.05 4.41 -15.03
CA LYS A 87 -12.43 5.23 -13.97
C LYS A 87 -11.15 4.59 -13.43
N VAL A 88 -11.16 3.26 -13.26
CA VAL A 88 -9.98 2.48 -12.84
C VAL A 88 -8.89 2.54 -13.90
N VAL A 89 -9.26 2.36 -15.19
CA VAL A 89 -8.34 2.50 -16.33
C VAL A 89 -7.74 3.90 -16.37
N ALA A 90 -8.57 4.94 -16.21
CA ALA A 90 -8.12 6.32 -16.23
C ALA A 90 -7.11 6.62 -15.11
N ALA A 91 -7.37 6.15 -13.88
CA ALA A 91 -6.46 6.34 -12.76
C ALA A 91 -5.12 5.64 -12.97
N PHE A 92 -5.10 4.38 -13.43
CA PHE A 92 -3.84 3.67 -13.71
C PHE A 92 -3.05 4.30 -14.86
N ARG A 93 -3.72 4.72 -15.93
CA ARG A 93 -3.07 5.45 -17.04
C ARG A 93 -2.42 6.74 -16.53
N GLN A 94 -3.16 7.55 -15.78
CA GLN A 94 -2.65 8.81 -15.23
C GLN A 94 -1.48 8.59 -14.27
N ALA A 95 -1.57 7.56 -13.42
CA ALA A 95 -0.50 7.21 -12.52
C ALA A 95 0.78 6.83 -13.30
N SER A 96 0.65 5.95 -14.29
CA SER A 96 1.76 5.54 -15.17
C SER A 96 2.35 6.73 -15.94
N ASP A 97 1.52 7.62 -16.49
CA ASP A 97 1.97 8.83 -17.20
C ASP A 97 2.80 9.78 -16.31
N HIS A 98 2.61 9.72 -14.98
CA HIS A 98 3.39 10.47 -14.00
C HIS A 98 4.55 9.66 -13.39
N GLY A 99 4.80 8.44 -13.88
CA GLY A 99 5.88 7.57 -13.43
C GLY A 99 5.61 6.87 -12.10
N LEU A 100 4.36 6.86 -11.63
CA LEU A 100 3.97 6.05 -10.47
C LEU A 100 3.96 4.57 -10.87
N ASN A 101 4.50 3.71 -10.02
CA ASN A 101 4.68 2.28 -10.26
C ASN A 101 4.19 1.40 -9.10
N LEU A 102 3.50 1.97 -8.12
CA LEU A 102 2.89 1.26 -6.98
C LEU A 102 1.50 1.82 -6.71
N ALA A 103 0.50 0.94 -6.59
CA ALA A 103 -0.78 1.27 -6.00
C ALA A 103 -1.03 0.40 -4.77
N ARG A 104 -1.35 1.04 -3.64
CA ARG A 104 -1.85 0.36 -2.45
C ARG A 104 -3.38 0.43 -2.44
N THR A 105 -4.03 -0.73 -2.31
CA THR A 105 -5.51 -0.84 -2.39
C THR A 105 -6.04 -2.03 -1.60
N TRP A 106 -7.35 -2.04 -1.35
CA TRP A 106 -8.00 -2.98 -0.45
C TRP A 106 -8.46 -4.22 -1.19
N ALA A 107 -8.07 -5.38 -0.68
CA ALA A 107 -8.59 -6.69 -1.06
C ALA A 107 -9.65 -7.19 -0.06
N PHE A 108 -10.35 -6.25 0.60
CA PHE A 108 -11.43 -6.52 1.55
C PHE A 108 -12.60 -5.56 1.37
N SER A 109 -13.78 -6.05 1.71
CA SER A 109 -14.95 -5.28 2.14
C SER A 109 -15.85 -6.24 2.88
N ASP A 110 -15.87 -6.14 4.21
CA ASP A 110 -16.43 -7.13 5.11
C ASP A 110 -17.81 -6.68 5.59
N GLY A 111 -18.87 -7.34 5.11
CA GLY A 111 -20.26 -6.93 5.34
C GLY A 111 -20.62 -5.59 4.67
N GLY A 112 -21.73 -5.00 5.11
CA GLY A 112 -22.27 -3.76 4.55
C GLY A 112 -22.98 -3.94 3.20
N ASP A 113 -23.20 -2.84 2.48
CA ASP A 113 -24.06 -2.80 1.29
C ASP A 113 -23.37 -3.28 0.00
N ALA A 114 -22.04 -3.17 -0.07
CA ALA A 114 -21.23 -3.60 -1.21
C ALA A 114 -20.07 -4.50 -0.75
N PRO A 115 -20.34 -5.66 -0.15
CA PRO A 115 -19.31 -6.52 0.41
C PRO A 115 -18.51 -7.23 -0.68
N LEU A 116 -17.21 -7.42 -0.43
CA LEU A 116 -16.47 -8.53 -1.03
C LEU A 116 -16.80 -9.82 -0.28
N GLN A 117 -16.82 -9.76 1.05
CA GLN A 117 -17.14 -10.87 1.93
C GLN A 117 -18.36 -10.49 2.78
N SER A 118 -19.53 -11.05 2.48
CA SER A 118 -20.79 -10.70 3.15
C SER A 118 -20.92 -11.36 4.54
N GLU A 119 -20.42 -12.59 4.64
CA GLU A 119 -20.35 -13.42 5.85
C GLU A 119 -19.03 -14.21 5.82
N PRO A 120 -18.56 -14.78 6.95
CA PRO A 120 -17.32 -15.54 6.97
C PRO A 120 -17.30 -16.65 5.88
N GLY A 121 -16.42 -16.50 4.89
CA GLY A 121 -16.27 -17.47 3.80
C GLY A 121 -17.27 -17.33 2.63
N VAL A 122 -18.19 -16.37 2.67
CA VAL A 122 -19.17 -16.10 1.61
C VAL A 122 -18.79 -14.82 0.87
N TYR A 123 -18.65 -14.90 -0.45
CA TYR A 123 -18.09 -13.83 -1.28
C TYR A 123 -19.03 -13.38 -2.39
N ASP A 124 -19.06 -12.08 -2.63
CA ASP A 124 -19.68 -11.52 -3.82
C ASP A 124 -18.74 -11.67 -5.03
N GLU A 125 -19.18 -12.43 -6.03
CA GLU A 125 -18.36 -12.75 -7.19
C GLU A 125 -18.15 -11.52 -8.11
N ALA A 126 -19.11 -10.59 -8.19
CA ALA A 126 -18.95 -9.39 -9.01
C ALA A 126 -17.90 -8.44 -8.40
N MET A 127 -17.91 -8.28 -7.08
CA MET A 127 -16.87 -7.55 -6.35
C MET A 127 -15.49 -8.20 -6.53
N PHE A 128 -15.42 -9.53 -6.48
CA PHE A 128 -14.16 -10.25 -6.65
C PHE A 128 -13.62 -10.17 -8.09
N GLN A 129 -14.51 -10.21 -9.09
CA GLN A 129 -14.16 -9.90 -10.49
C GLN A 129 -13.75 -8.43 -10.70
N GLY A 130 -14.23 -7.52 -9.85
CA GLY A 130 -13.72 -6.17 -9.76
C GLY A 130 -12.24 -6.15 -9.40
N LEU A 131 -11.84 -6.89 -8.36
CA LEU A 131 -10.43 -7.04 -7.98
C LEU A 131 -9.60 -7.75 -9.07
N ASP A 132 -10.17 -8.75 -9.75
CA ASP A 132 -9.53 -9.44 -10.88
C ASP A 132 -9.15 -8.41 -11.97
N PHE A 133 -10.09 -7.51 -12.30
CA PHE A 133 -9.88 -6.44 -13.28
C PHE A 133 -8.83 -5.44 -12.82
N VAL A 134 -8.81 -5.06 -11.54
CA VAL A 134 -7.82 -4.13 -10.97
C VAL A 134 -6.40 -4.68 -11.12
N ILE A 135 -6.18 -5.95 -10.80
CA ILE A 135 -4.87 -6.60 -10.95
C ILE A 135 -4.45 -6.66 -12.42
N ALA A 136 -5.35 -7.10 -13.30
CA ALA A 136 -5.06 -7.17 -14.73
C ALA A 136 -4.72 -5.79 -15.32
N GLU A 137 -5.43 -4.74 -14.91
CA GLU A 137 -5.22 -3.38 -15.39
C GLU A 137 -3.92 -2.79 -14.83
N ALA A 138 -3.61 -2.98 -13.55
CA ALA A 138 -2.35 -2.57 -12.97
C ALA A 138 -1.15 -3.15 -13.74
N GLY A 139 -1.21 -4.45 -14.10
CA GLY A 139 -0.18 -5.12 -14.89
C GLY A 139 -0.01 -4.53 -16.29
N ARG A 140 -1.11 -4.12 -16.95
CA ARG A 140 -1.06 -3.43 -18.27
C ARG A 140 -0.36 -2.08 -18.22
N HIS A 141 -0.42 -1.38 -17.09
CA HIS A 141 0.22 -0.08 -16.87
C HIS A 141 1.57 -0.18 -16.14
N GLY A 142 2.09 -1.41 -15.91
CA GLY A 142 3.37 -1.61 -15.24
C GLY A 142 3.39 -1.13 -13.77
N ILE A 143 2.24 -1.18 -13.11
CA ILE A 143 2.06 -0.76 -11.71
C ILE A 143 1.94 -2.00 -10.83
N TYR A 144 2.76 -2.06 -9.78
CA TYR A 144 2.63 -3.11 -8.77
C TYR A 144 1.50 -2.82 -7.78
N LEU A 145 0.92 -3.87 -7.19
CA LEU A 145 -0.14 -3.75 -6.17
C LEU A 145 0.32 -4.22 -4.79
N LEU A 146 0.16 -3.36 -3.78
CA LEU A 146 0.18 -3.77 -2.38
C LEU A 146 -1.26 -3.96 -1.90
N LEU A 147 -1.65 -5.22 -1.66
CA LEU A 147 -3.02 -5.60 -1.35
C LEU A 147 -3.21 -5.78 0.16
N CYS A 148 -3.99 -4.89 0.77
CA CYS A 148 -4.36 -5.00 2.19
C CYS A 148 -5.52 -5.97 2.39
N LEU A 149 -5.43 -6.83 3.41
CA LEU A 149 -6.33 -7.98 3.60
C LEU A 149 -7.45 -7.76 4.62
N VAL A 150 -7.35 -6.74 5.48
CA VAL A 150 -8.43 -6.35 6.42
C VAL A 150 -8.16 -4.93 6.96
N ASN A 151 -9.18 -4.26 7.47
CA ASN A 151 -9.05 -2.96 8.12
C ASN A 151 -9.02 -3.05 9.66
N ASN A 152 -8.26 -2.16 10.31
CA ASN A 152 -8.43 -1.89 11.75
C ASN A 152 -9.70 -1.07 12.04
N PHE A 153 -10.04 -0.14 11.15
CA PHE A 153 -11.18 0.76 11.27
C PHE A 153 -12.48 0.13 10.78
N PRO A 154 -13.65 0.70 11.13
CA PRO A 154 -14.94 0.14 10.72
C PRO A 154 -15.28 0.37 9.23
N ASP A 155 -14.56 1.25 8.54
CA ASP A 155 -14.76 1.48 7.11
C ASP A 155 -14.51 0.17 6.34
N PHE A 156 -15.50 -0.23 5.53
CA PHE A 156 -15.55 -1.53 4.86
C PHE A 156 -15.49 -2.72 5.84
N GLY A 157 -16.03 -2.54 7.05
CA GLY A 157 -16.20 -3.58 8.07
C GLY A 157 -15.01 -3.67 9.03
N GLY A 158 -13.91 -4.25 8.56
CA GLY A 158 -12.67 -4.41 9.32
C GLY A 158 -12.78 -5.33 10.54
N LYS A 159 -11.81 -5.25 11.45
CA LYS A 159 -11.67 -6.15 12.61
C LYS A 159 -12.93 -6.23 13.47
N ARG A 160 -13.69 -5.12 13.54
CA ARG A 160 -14.97 -5.06 14.25
C ARG A 160 -16.01 -6.00 13.65
N GLN A 161 -16.11 -6.07 12.33
CA GLN A 161 -17.08 -6.94 11.65
C GLN A 161 -16.77 -8.41 11.89
N TYR A 162 -15.49 -8.80 11.84
CA TYR A 162 -15.06 -10.17 12.14
C TYR A 162 -15.42 -10.61 13.57
N VAL A 163 -15.25 -9.73 14.55
CA VAL A 163 -15.68 -9.98 15.93
C VAL A 163 -17.21 -10.05 16.04
N ALA A 164 -17.94 -9.22 15.29
CA ALA A 164 -19.40 -9.25 15.24
C ALA A 164 -19.93 -10.59 14.69
N TRP A 165 -19.39 -11.07 13.56
CA TRP A 165 -19.75 -12.37 12.99
C TRP A 165 -19.53 -13.53 13.98
N ALA A 166 -18.41 -13.53 14.71
CA ALA A 166 -18.17 -14.56 15.73
C ALA A 166 -19.19 -14.47 16.88
N ARG A 167 -19.57 -13.26 17.30
CA ARG A 167 -20.59 -13.06 18.34
C ARG A 167 -21.97 -13.54 17.87
N GLU A 168 -22.35 -13.23 16.63
CA GLU A 168 -23.61 -13.66 16.01
C GLU A 168 -23.70 -15.18 15.86
N ALA A 169 -22.56 -15.83 15.61
CA ALA A 169 -22.44 -17.29 15.62
C ALA A 169 -22.46 -17.92 17.03
N GLY A 170 -22.67 -17.13 18.09
CA GLY A 170 -22.83 -17.60 19.47
C GLY A 170 -21.52 -17.70 20.27
N HIS A 171 -20.40 -17.19 19.77
CA HIS A 171 -19.15 -17.17 20.54
C HIS A 171 -19.17 -16.05 21.61
N GLY A 172 -19.02 -16.44 22.88
CA GLY A 172 -18.97 -15.52 24.02
C GLY A 172 -17.59 -14.88 24.24
N GLY A 173 -17.51 -13.90 25.15
CA GLY A 173 -16.25 -13.28 25.56
C GLY A 173 -15.68 -12.25 24.58
N LEU A 174 -16.47 -11.81 23.60
CA LEU A 174 -16.06 -10.89 22.53
C LEU A 174 -16.56 -9.47 22.81
N ALA A 175 -16.01 -8.78 23.81
CA ALA A 175 -16.52 -7.46 24.23
C ALA A 175 -16.05 -6.30 23.33
N THR A 176 -14.81 -6.34 22.88
CA THR A 176 -14.16 -5.29 22.07
C THR A 176 -13.73 -5.80 20.70
N ALA A 177 -13.46 -4.90 19.77
CA ALA A 177 -12.94 -5.24 18.45
C ALA A 177 -11.51 -5.81 18.48
N ASP A 178 -10.76 -5.59 19.57
CA ASP A 178 -9.39 -6.08 19.74
C ASP A 178 -9.32 -7.59 19.99
N HIS A 179 -10.44 -8.23 20.33
CA HIS A 179 -10.53 -9.69 20.35
C HIS A 179 -10.25 -10.34 18.99
N PHE A 180 -10.26 -9.55 17.91
CA PHE A 180 -9.75 -9.97 16.61
C PHE A 180 -8.36 -10.59 16.68
N PHE A 181 -7.46 -10.01 17.48
CA PHE A 181 -6.06 -10.42 17.52
C PHE A 181 -5.81 -11.71 18.31
N ASN A 182 -6.68 -12.07 19.25
CA ASN A 182 -6.42 -13.18 20.19
C ASN A 182 -7.51 -14.27 20.22
N THR A 183 -8.63 -14.11 19.52
CA THR A 183 -9.69 -15.11 19.47
C THR A 183 -9.45 -16.09 18.33
N THR A 184 -9.32 -17.39 18.65
CA THR A 184 -9.09 -18.46 17.67
C THR A 184 -10.09 -18.44 16.50
N VAL A 185 -11.40 -18.41 16.77
CA VAL A 185 -12.40 -18.43 15.68
C VAL A 185 -12.31 -17.20 14.78
N VAL A 186 -12.02 -16.02 15.33
CA VAL A 186 -11.88 -14.80 14.55
C VAL A 186 -10.62 -14.84 13.69
N LYS A 187 -9.51 -15.35 14.24
CA LYS A 187 -8.28 -15.61 13.49
C LYS A 187 -8.51 -16.62 12.36
N ASP A 188 -9.32 -17.64 12.57
CA ASP A 188 -9.65 -18.64 11.54
C ASP A 188 -10.51 -18.05 10.42
N TYR A 189 -11.42 -17.12 10.71
CA TYR A 189 -12.14 -16.36 9.68
C TYR A 189 -11.16 -15.53 8.83
N TYR A 190 -10.23 -14.81 9.45
CA TYR A 190 -9.19 -14.07 8.74
C TYR A 190 -8.33 -15.01 7.86
N LYS A 191 -7.85 -16.13 8.43
CA LYS A 191 -7.05 -17.12 7.67
C LYS A 191 -7.81 -17.71 6.49
N SER A 192 -9.13 -17.92 6.63
CA SER A 192 -10.00 -18.36 5.54
C SER A 192 -10.10 -17.30 4.45
N HIS A 193 -10.20 -16.02 4.84
CA HIS A 193 -10.20 -14.91 3.91
C HIS A 193 -8.89 -14.78 3.13
N VAL A 194 -7.75 -14.79 3.84
CA VAL A 194 -6.41 -14.84 3.23
C VAL A 194 -6.33 -15.97 2.21
N LYS A 195 -6.74 -17.19 2.58
CA LYS A 195 -6.69 -18.34 1.67
C LYS A 195 -7.53 -18.11 0.42
N ARG A 196 -8.74 -17.58 0.57
CA ARG A 196 -9.62 -17.30 -0.58
C ARG A 196 -9.03 -16.26 -1.52
N VAL A 197 -8.48 -15.16 -1.00
CA VAL A 197 -7.88 -14.09 -1.80
C VAL A 197 -6.64 -14.58 -2.54
N LEU A 198 -5.66 -15.13 -1.81
CA LEU A 198 -4.37 -15.53 -2.41
C LEU A 198 -4.51 -16.66 -3.45
N THR A 199 -5.47 -17.57 -3.26
CA THR A 199 -5.68 -18.70 -4.19
C THR A 199 -6.72 -18.43 -5.27
N ARG A 200 -7.28 -17.22 -5.34
CA ARG A 200 -8.20 -16.81 -6.41
C ARG A 200 -7.48 -16.88 -7.75
N VAL A 201 -8.06 -17.61 -8.69
CA VAL A 201 -7.69 -17.57 -10.12
C VAL A 201 -8.38 -16.36 -10.74
N ASN A 202 -7.60 -15.40 -11.19
CA ASN A 202 -8.07 -14.17 -11.81
C ASN A 202 -8.86 -14.50 -13.08
N THR A 203 -10.10 -14.03 -13.19
CA THR A 203 -10.96 -14.31 -14.36
C THR A 203 -10.55 -13.60 -15.65
N VAL A 204 -9.69 -12.58 -15.56
CA VAL A 204 -9.17 -11.82 -16.72
C VAL A 204 -7.83 -12.39 -17.19
N THR A 205 -6.93 -12.72 -16.27
CA THR A 205 -5.56 -13.19 -16.61
C THR A 205 -5.40 -14.71 -16.58
N ALA A 206 -6.35 -15.43 -15.97
CA ALA A 206 -6.26 -16.87 -15.67
C ALA A 206 -5.08 -17.27 -14.76
N VAL A 207 -4.45 -16.31 -14.08
CA VAL A 207 -3.36 -16.53 -13.13
C VAL A 207 -3.91 -16.48 -11.71
N ALA A 208 -3.46 -17.39 -10.83
CA ALA A 208 -3.80 -17.28 -9.41
C ALA A 208 -3.09 -16.07 -8.79
N TYR A 209 -3.74 -15.34 -7.89
CA TYR A 209 -3.15 -14.12 -7.33
C TYR A 209 -1.77 -14.36 -6.68
N ARG A 210 -1.60 -15.47 -5.95
CA ARG A 210 -0.29 -15.87 -5.39
C ARG A 210 0.81 -16.14 -6.43
N ASP A 211 0.45 -16.28 -7.70
CA ASP A 211 1.33 -16.57 -8.83
C ASP A 211 1.46 -15.36 -9.80
N ASP A 212 0.83 -14.21 -9.49
CA ASP A 212 0.80 -13.02 -10.35
C ASP A 212 1.83 -11.95 -9.90
N PRO A 213 2.94 -11.74 -10.63
CA PRO A 213 3.99 -10.81 -10.24
C PRO A 213 3.58 -9.32 -10.29
N THR A 214 2.37 -9.02 -10.77
CA THR A 214 1.78 -7.67 -10.65
C THR A 214 1.56 -7.28 -9.19
N ILE A 215 1.38 -8.26 -8.30
CA ILE A 215 1.25 -8.00 -6.87
C ILE A 215 2.66 -7.82 -6.30
N LEU A 216 2.92 -6.67 -5.65
CA LEU A 216 4.15 -6.44 -4.87
C LEU A 216 4.16 -7.36 -3.64
N GLY A 217 3.02 -7.41 -2.95
CA GLY A 217 2.91 -8.09 -1.69
C GLY A 217 1.56 -7.94 -1.01
N TRP A 218 1.49 -8.59 0.15
CA TRP A 218 0.33 -8.68 1.01
C TRP A 218 0.54 -7.82 2.26
N GLU A 219 -0.42 -6.97 2.56
CA GLU A 219 -0.45 -6.22 3.81
C GLU A 219 -1.48 -6.84 4.75
N LEU A 220 -1.02 -7.25 5.93
CA LEU A 220 -1.84 -8.04 6.85
C LEU A 220 -3.09 -7.31 7.30
N MET A 221 -2.97 -6.04 7.68
CA MET A 221 -4.06 -5.18 8.12
C MET A 221 -3.70 -3.71 7.90
N ASN A 222 -4.68 -2.90 7.51
CA ASN A 222 -4.53 -1.45 7.47
C ASN A 222 -4.52 -0.89 8.91
N GLU A 223 -3.43 -0.24 9.30
CA GLU A 223 -3.30 0.51 10.56
C GLU A 223 -3.73 -0.26 11.83
N PRO A 224 -3.19 -1.47 12.10
CA PRO A 224 -3.57 -2.21 13.30
C PRO A 224 -3.28 -1.38 14.55
N ARG A 225 -4.28 -1.30 15.44
CA ARG A 225 -4.17 -0.72 16.78
C ARG A 225 -4.83 -1.63 17.80
N CYS A 226 -4.35 -1.62 19.03
CA CYS A 226 -4.91 -2.42 20.11
C CYS A 226 -4.98 -1.62 21.42
N ASP A 227 -6.18 -1.15 21.74
CA ASP A 227 -6.43 -0.38 22.97
C ASP A 227 -6.48 -1.32 24.19
N ALA A 228 -6.90 -2.57 23.98
CA ALA A 228 -6.96 -3.61 25.02
C ALA A 228 -5.56 -4.03 25.53
N ASP A 229 -4.51 -3.85 24.72
CA ASP A 229 -3.12 -4.08 25.11
C ASP A 229 -2.20 -2.98 24.54
N PRO A 230 -2.06 -1.85 25.26
CA PRO A 230 -1.22 -0.75 24.83
C PRO A 230 0.26 -1.11 24.68
N THR A 231 0.74 -2.23 25.24
CA THR A 231 2.16 -2.64 25.09
C THR A 231 2.48 -3.12 23.68
N GLY A 232 1.46 -3.49 22.91
CA GLY A 232 1.57 -4.02 21.55
C GLY A 232 1.91 -5.51 21.48
N ALA A 233 1.93 -6.23 22.59
CA ALA A 233 2.20 -7.68 22.59
C ALA A 233 1.10 -8.48 21.87
N MET A 234 -0.16 -8.05 21.98
CA MET A 234 -1.27 -8.72 21.29
C MET A 234 -1.16 -8.64 19.76
N VAL A 235 -0.85 -7.46 19.21
CA VAL A 235 -0.63 -7.30 17.76
C VAL A 235 0.64 -8.04 17.32
N GLN A 236 1.71 -7.98 18.12
CA GLN A 236 2.94 -8.74 17.86
C GLN A 236 2.65 -10.23 17.67
N ALA A 237 1.99 -10.85 18.65
CA ALA A 237 1.67 -12.28 18.62
C ALA A 237 0.77 -12.65 17.43
N TRP A 238 -0.17 -11.76 17.07
CA TRP A 238 -1.00 -11.96 15.88
C TRP A 238 -0.19 -11.91 14.59
N VAL A 239 0.73 -10.94 14.43
CA VAL A 239 1.60 -10.86 13.24
C VAL A 239 2.56 -12.05 13.16
N GLU A 240 3.12 -12.50 14.27
CA GLU A 240 3.96 -13.71 14.36
C GLU A 240 3.23 -14.98 13.91
N GLU A 241 1.91 -15.01 14.02
CA GLU A 241 1.07 -16.10 13.53
C GLU A 241 0.65 -15.90 12.07
N MET A 242 0.21 -14.70 11.69
CA MET A 242 -0.40 -14.45 10.39
C MET A 242 0.60 -14.27 9.26
N ALA A 243 1.74 -13.63 9.49
CA ALA A 243 2.74 -13.45 8.42
C ALA A 243 3.27 -14.80 7.89
N PRO A 244 3.68 -15.77 8.73
CA PRO A 244 4.04 -17.10 8.24
C PRO A 244 2.89 -17.84 7.55
N TYR A 245 1.66 -17.68 8.05
CA TYR A 245 0.49 -18.29 7.41
C TYR A 245 0.25 -17.75 6.00
N VAL A 246 0.27 -16.42 5.82
CA VAL A 246 0.17 -15.77 4.50
C VAL A 246 1.24 -16.30 3.56
N LYS A 247 2.51 -16.33 4.00
CA LYS A 247 3.63 -16.91 3.22
C LYS A 247 3.38 -18.37 2.82
N SER A 248 2.81 -19.18 3.71
CA SER A 248 2.53 -20.59 3.42
C SER A 248 1.44 -20.80 2.37
N VAL A 249 0.41 -19.94 2.34
CA VAL A 249 -0.67 -19.98 1.35
C VAL A 249 -0.18 -19.49 -0.01
N ASP A 250 0.64 -18.43 0.02
CA ASP A 250 1.23 -17.78 -1.15
C ASP A 250 2.28 -18.67 -1.83
N GLY A 251 2.94 -19.55 -1.09
CA GLY A 251 4.09 -20.31 -1.59
C GLY A 251 5.42 -19.55 -1.48
N GLY A 252 5.40 -18.33 -0.91
CA GLY A 252 6.57 -17.51 -0.64
C GLY A 252 7.05 -16.65 -1.81
N ASN A 253 6.20 -16.45 -2.83
CA ASN A 253 6.49 -15.64 -4.02
C ASN A 253 6.47 -14.14 -3.71
N HIS A 254 5.48 -13.72 -2.92
CA HIS A 254 5.18 -12.31 -2.64
C HIS A 254 5.79 -11.82 -1.34
N LEU A 255 5.99 -10.50 -1.26
CA LEU A 255 6.37 -9.84 -0.02
C LEU A 255 5.17 -9.76 0.95
N VAL A 256 5.45 -9.64 2.24
CA VAL A 256 4.44 -9.45 3.29
C VAL A 256 4.88 -8.34 4.24
N THR A 257 3.94 -7.48 4.62
CA THR A 257 4.12 -6.46 5.67
C THR A 257 2.95 -6.48 6.65
N ALA A 258 3.18 -5.99 7.86
CA ALA A 258 2.16 -5.87 8.90
C ALA A 258 1.13 -4.75 8.62
N GLY A 259 1.52 -3.70 7.88
CA GLY A 259 0.66 -2.53 7.60
C GLY A 259 0.60 -1.52 8.73
N LEU A 260 1.68 -1.41 9.52
CA LEU A 260 1.74 -0.48 10.65
C LEU A 260 1.83 0.97 10.16
N GLU A 261 1.20 1.86 10.92
CA GLU A 261 1.43 3.31 10.86
C GLU A 261 2.85 3.68 11.31
N GLY A 262 3.49 2.84 12.13
CA GLY A 262 4.86 3.03 12.62
C GLY A 262 4.97 3.33 14.12
N PHE A 263 3.90 3.30 14.90
CA PHE A 263 4.02 3.61 16.33
C PHE A 263 4.99 2.67 17.05
N TYR A 264 5.89 3.27 17.82
CA TYR A 264 6.81 2.55 18.69
C TYR A 264 6.08 2.05 19.93
N GLY A 265 6.46 0.88 20.41
CA GLY A 265 5.88 0.26 21.60
C GLY A 265 6.79 0.28 22.81
N ALA A 266 6.62 -0.71 23.70
CA ALA A 266 7.36 -0.81 24.96
C ALA A 266 8.56 -1.78 24.89
N GLY A 267 8.92 -2.25 23.70
CA GLY A 267 9.97 -3.23 23.44
C GLY A 267 11.40 -2.66 23.37
N ALA A 268 12.36 -3.54 23.06
CA ALA A 268 13.75 -3.15 22.84
C ALA A 268 13.88 -2.28 21.58
N HIS A 269 14.62 -1.17 21.70
CA HIS A 269 14.78 -0.16 20.64
C HIS A 269 13.49 0.59 20.28
N GLU A 270 12.49 0.56 21.17
CA GLU A 270 11.24 1.30 21.04
C GLU A 270 11.24 2.50 22.00
N SER A 271 10.51 3.57 21.65
CA SER A 271 10.20 4.65 22.60
C SER A 271 8.94 5.40 22.19
N LYS A 272 7.96 5.46 23.10
CA LYS A 272 6.76 6.30 22.93
C LYS A 272 7.07 7.78 22.75
N ASP A 273 8.24 8.26 23.17
CA ASP A 273 8.62 9.68 22.99
C ASP A 273 8.80 10.04 21.51
N LEU A 274 8.96 9.04 20.65
CA LEU A 274 8.96 9.19 19.19
C LEU A 274 7.54 9.22 18.61
N ASN A 275 6.52 8.80 19.36
CA ASN A 275 5.14 8.77 18.93
C ASN A 275 4.46 10.13 19.09
N PRO A 276 3.37 10.38 18.33
CA PRO A 276 2.50 11.50 18.63
C PRO A 276 2.03 11.45 20.09
N TRP A 277 2.04 12.61 20.74
CA TRP A 277 1.64 12.80 22.15
C TRP A 277 2.41 11.98 23.20
N GLY A 278 3.47 11.26 22.85
CA GLY A 278 4.24 10.50 23.84
C GLY A 278 3.50 9.30 24.42
N ILE A 279 2.59 8.67 23.66
CA ILE A 279 1.74 7.56 24.11
C ILE A 279 1.93 6.30 23.25
N TYR A 280 1.45 5.17 23.77
CA TYR A 280 1.40 3.90 23.03
C TYR A 280 0.07 3.73 22.31
N TYR A 281 0.10 3.03 21.17
CA TYR A 281 -1.05 2.76 20.30
C TYR A 281 -1.34 1.25 20.15
N GLY A 282 -0.72 0.41 20.98
CA GLY A 282 -0.92 -1.03 20.94
C GLY A 282 -0.17 -1.75 19.82
N THR A 283 0.97 -1.21 19.38
CA THR A 283 1.87 -1.81 18.40
C THR A 283 3.33 -1.61 18.80
N ASN A 284 4.23 -2.38 18.18
CA ASN A 284 5.69 -2.25 18.33
C ASN A 284 6.33 -2.17 16.94
N PHE A 285 6.94 -1.05 16.57
CA PHE A 285 7.48 -0.89 15.22
C PHE A 285 8.59 -1.89 14.91
N VAL A 286 9.59 -2.01 15.79
CA VAL A 286 10.76 -2.87 15.59
C VAL A 286 10.38 -4.33 15.77
N ALA A 287 9.73 -4.69 16.88
CA ALA A 287 9.42 -6.10 17.15
C ALA A 287 8.48 -6.71 16.10
N THR A 288 7.46 -5.95 15.66
CA THR A 288 6.46 -6.47 14.69
C THR A 288 7.09 -6.71 13.34
N HIS A 289 7.95 -5.79 12.90
CA HIS A 289 8.66 -5.96 11.64
C HIS A 289 9.85 -6.93 11.73
N LEU A 290 10.20 -7.45 12.92
CA LEU A 290 11.14 -8.58 13.06
C LEU A 290 10.47 -9.95 12.94
N ALA A 291 9.14 -10.01 13.04
CA ALA A 291 8.40 -11.26 12.95
C ALA A 291 8.76 -12.05 11.68
N ALA A 292 8.81 -13.38 11.80
CA ALA A 292 9.06 -14.26 10.68
C ALA A 292 7.99 -14.08 9.60
N GLY A 293 8.40 -14.03 8.34
CA GLY A 293 7.51 -13.83 7.21
C GLY A 293 7.23 -12.36 6.85
N VAL A 294 7.54 -11.38 7.70
CA VAL A 294 7.48 -9.95 7.34
C VAL A 294 8.76 -9.57 6.58
N ASP A 295 8.67 -9.01 5.37
CA ASP A 295 9.85 -8.74 4.53
C ASP A 295 10.29 -7.29 4.53
N PHE A 296 9.37 -6.36 4.74
CA PHE A 296 9.64 -4.92 4.75
C PHE A 296 8.80 -4.21 5.81
N ALA A 297 9.25 -3.01 6.18
CA ALA A 297 8.58 -2.16 7.15
C ALA A 297 7.73 -1.08 6.48
N THR A 298 6.68 -0.65 7.17
CA THR A 298 5.80 0.44 6.75
C THR A 298 5.69 1.53 7.81
N ILE A 299 5.52 2.76 7.35
CA ILE A 299 5.08 3.90 8.17
C ILE A 299 4.06 4.75 7.42
N HIS A 300 3.17 5.40 8.18
CA HIS A 300 2.19 6.35 7.68
C HIS A 300 2.55 7.76 8.19
N LEU A 301 2.04 8.83 7.55
CA LEU A 301 2.38 10.22 7.87
C LEU A 301 1.15 11.14 7.81
N TYR A 302 0.49 11.35 8.95
CA TYR A 302 -0.67 12.25 9.08
C TYR A 302 -0.50 13.30 10.19
N PRO A 303 0.41 14.27 10.05
CA PRO A 303 0.66 15.25 11.10
C PRO A 303 -0.56 16.14 11.41
N ASP A 304 -1.49 16.32 10.47
CA ASP A 304 -2.72 17.09 10.68
C ASP A 304 -3.69 16.40 11.66
N VAL A 305 -3.72 15.07 11.62
CA VAL A 305 -4.53 14.24 12.52
C VAL A 305 -3.78 14.02 13.83
N TRP A 306 -2.53 13.60 13.73
CA TRP A 306 -1.74 13.18 14.88
C TRP A 306 -1.30 14.35 15.75
N LEU A 307 -1.11 15.54 15.20
CA LEU A 307 -0.67 16.72 15.92
C LEU A 307 -1.64 17.88 15.71
N TRP A 308 -2.94 17.56 15.72
CA TRP A 308 -4.00 18.55 15.56
C TRP A 308 -3.80 19.76 16.50
N GLY A 309 -4.00 20.96 15.95
CA GLY A 309 -3.79 22.23 16.65
C GLY A 309 -2.33 22.66 16.83
N SER A 310 -1.35 21.86 16.41
CA SER A 310 0.06 22.27 16.47
C SER A 310 0.47 23.17 15.30
N ALA A 311 1.47 24.04 15.54
CA ALA A 311 1.99 24.92 14.50
C ALA A 311 2.69 24.12 13.37
N PRO A 312 2.67 24.61 12.11
CA PRO A 312 3.32 23.94 10.98
C PRO A 312 4.79 23.58 11.20
N ALA A 313 5.54 24.44 11.91
CA ALA A 313 6.94 24.17 12.24
C ALA A 313 7.12 22.94 13.15
N LYS A 314 6.19 22.73 14.10
CA LYS A 314 6.17 21.56 14.99
C LYS A 314 5.81 20.29 14.22
N GLN A 315 4.81 20.37 13.33
CA GLN A 315 4.46 19.26 12.43
C GLN A 315 5.66 18.85 11.55
N ALA A 316 6.34 19.83 10.93
CA ALA A 316 7.49 19.56 10.07
C ALA A 316 8.70 19.00 10.86
N ALA A 317 8.93 19.49 12.09
CA ALA A 317 9.97 18.95 12.97
C ALA A 317 9.67 17.50 13.39
N PHE A 318 8.41 17.21 13.72
CA PHE A 318 7.97 15.85 14.01
C PHE A 318 8.16 14.94 12.80
N LEU A 319 7.74 15.36 11.60
CA LEU A 319 7.88 14.56 10.37
C LEU A 319 9.32 14.18 10.09
N ARG A 320 10.25 15.14 10.21
CA ARG A 320 11.70 14.87 10.05
C ARG A 320 12.24 13.93 11.11
N ASN A 321 11.79 14.04 12.35
CA ASN A 321 12.21 13.15 13.41
C ASN A 321 11.66 11.73 13.19
N TRP A 322 10.39 11.64 12.79
CA TRP A 322 9.68 10.41 12.49
C TRP A 322 10.33 9.65 11.33
N THR A 323 10.55 10.28 10.18
CA THR A 323 11.19 9.61 9.05
C THR A 323 12.63 9.19 9.37
N ARG A 324 13.38 10.04 10.10
CA ARG A 324 14.74 9.72 10.53
C ARG A 324 14.79 8.54 11.50
N SER A 325 13.98 8.55 12.56
CA SER A 325 14.02 7.49 13.58
C SER A 325 13.64 6.13 12.98
N HIS A 326 12.63 6.10 12.11
CA HIS A 326 12.24 4.89 11.40
C HIS A 326 13.28 4.40 10.39
N ALA A 327 13.93 5.33 9.67
CA ALA A 327 15.06 4.97 8.84
C ALA A 327 16.19 4.36 9.69
N GLU A 328 16.55 4.96 10.81
CA GLU A 328 17.58 4.42 11.72
C GLU A 328 17.19 3.04 12.26
N ALA A 329 15.94 2.86 12.70
CA ALA A 329 15.46 1.58 13.21
C ALA A 329 15.45 0.49 12.12
N ALA A 330 14.97 0.80 10.92
CA ALA A 330 15.01 -0.11 9.78
C ALA A 330 16.46 -0.47 9.38
N GLU A 331 17.37 0.50 9.46
CA GLU A 331 18.77 0.33 9.06
C GLU A 331 19.61 -0.45 10.08
N LEU A 332 19.31 -0.31 11.38
CA LEU A 332 20.11 -0.84 12.48
C LEU A 332 19.55 -2.13 13.08
N TYR A 333 18.23 -2.24 13.18
CA TYR A 333 17.59 -3.32 13.92
C TYR A 333 16.82 -4.28 13.02
N LEU A 334 16.21 -3.79 11.93
CA LEU A 334 15.44 -4.66 11.03
C LEU A 334 16.28 -5.25 9.90
N ALA A 335 17.21 -4.46 9.35
CA ALA A 335 17.89 -4.75 8.10
C ALA A 335 16.92 -5.06 6.95
N LYS A 336 15.78 -4.36 6.93
CA LYS A 336 14.70 -4.50 5.94
C LYS A 336 14.44 -3.18 5.21
N PRO A 337 13.85 -3.21 4.01
CA PRO A 337 13.39 -2.00 3.34
C PRO A 337 12.26 -1.34 4.12
N LEU A 338 12.06 -0.03 3.94
CA LEU A 338 11.01 0.77 4.55
C LEU A 338 10.25 1.53 3.46
N LEU A 339 8.91 1.37 3.46
CA LEU A 339 8.00 2.15 2.63
C LEU A 339 7.19 3.13 3.47
N VAL A 340 6.98 4.32 2.94
CA VAL A 340 5.97 5.26 3.46
C VAL A 340 4.65 4.97 2.77
N THR A 341 3.85 4.04 3.29
CA THR A 341 2.67 3.50 2.58
C THR A 341 1.46 4.42 2.60
N GLU A 342 1.44 5.42 3.49
CA GLU A 342 0.48 6.52 3.45
C GLU A 342 1.15 7.84 3.86
N TYR A 343 0.85 8.90 3.14
CA TYR A 343 1.16 10.27 3.56
C TYR A 343 0.21 11.24 2.89
N GLY A 344 -0.30 12.21 3.64
CA GLY A 344 -1.25 13.19 3.13
C GLY A 344 -1.22 14.50 3.90
N LYS A 345 -1.56 15.60 3.20
CA LYS A 345 -1.81 16.90 3.81
C LYS A 345 -3.28 17.24 3.62
N PHE A 346 -3.99 17.47 4.72
CA PHE A 346 -5.42 17.78 4.67
C PHE A 346 -5.61 19.21 4.16
N LEU A 347 -6.50 19.39 3.18
CA LEU A 347 -6.94 20.68 2.67
C LEU A 347 -8.41 20.91 3.02
N TRP A 348 -8.69 21.90 3.87
CA TRP A 348 -10.04 22.41 4.11
C TRP A 348 -10.25 23.74 3.39
N GLU A 349 -11.45 23.98 2.87
CA GLU A 349 -11.84 25.25 2.28
C GLU A 349 -11.64 26.41 3.28
N GLY A 350 -10.73 27.33 2.95
CA GLY A 350 -10.49 28.56 3.73
C GLY A 350 -9.46 28.46 4.86
N VAL A 351 -8.78 27.32 5.07
CA VAL A 351 -7.79 27.16 6.17
C VAL A 351 -6.41 26.71 5.68
N ALA A 352 -6.33 25.82 4.69
CA ALA A 352 -5.08 25.35 4.11
C ALA A 352 -5.05 25.70 2.62
N ASN A 353 -3.91 26.23 2.14
CA ASN A 353 -3.71 26.47 0.72
C ASN A 353 -2.80 25.39 0.11
N GLU A 354 -2.89 25.18 -1.19
CA GLU A 354 -2.13 24.18 -1.95
C GLU A 354 -0.61 24.27 -1.67
N THR A 355 -0.10 25.47 -1.39
CA THR A 355 1.31 25.71 -0.99
C THR A 355 1.72 24.90 0.25
N GLN A 356 0.83 24.69 1.22
CA GLN A 356 1.11 23.86 2.39
C GLN A 356 1.21 22.38 2.04
N ARG A 357 0.37 21.88 1.12
CA ARG A 357 0.47 20.52 0.59
C ARG A 357 1.76 20.33 -0.18
N ASP A 358 2.14 21.30 -1.02
CA ASP A 358 3.39 21.24 -1.78
C ASP A 358 4.62 21.16 -0.86
N GLY A 359 4.67 22.00 0.18
CA GLY A 359 5.76 21.98 1.15
C GLY A 359 5.83 20.67 1.94
N PHE A 360 4.66 20.09 2.26
CA PHE A 360 4.58 18.77 2.89
C PHE A 360 5.04 17.65 1.96
N LEU A 361 4.55 17.63 0.71
CA LEU A 361 4.96 16.67 -0.31
C LEU A 361 6.47 16.72 -0.51
N ALA A 362 7.04 17.92 -0.70
CA ALA A 362 8.49 18.08 -0.83
C ALA A 362 9.24 17.47 0.35
N LEU A 363 8.81 17.72 1.59
CA LEU A 363 9.49 17.21 2.78
C LEU A 363 9.50 15.66 2.85
N VAL A 364 8.39 15.01 2.50
CA VAL A 364 8.30 13.54 2.48
C VAL A 364 9.12 12.96 1.33
N LEU A 365 8.93 13.49 0.12
CA LEU A 365 9.57 13.01 -1.10
C LEU A 365 11.10 13.21 -1.07
N ASP A 366 11.58 14.34 -0.55
CA ASP A 366 13.01 14.57 -0.34
C ASP A 366 13.59 13.55 0.66
N SER A 367 12.87 13.23 1.74
CA SER A 367 13.30 12.22 2.71
C SER A 367 13.42 10.83 2.08
N ILE A 368 12.49 10.46 1.20
CA ILE A 368 12.51 9.20 0.46
C ILE A 368 13.70 9.20 -0.50
N TYR A 369 13.84 10.22 -1.35
CA TYR A 369 14.88 10.28 -2.36
C TYR A 369 16.30 10.32 -1.75
N ASP A 370 16.52 11.13 -0.72
CA ASP A 370 17.83 11.23 -0.05
C ASP A 370 18.24 9.90 0.60
N SER A 371 17.27 9.18 1.17
CA SER A 371 17.49 7.84 1.69
C SER A 371 17.84 6.87 0.57
N ALA A 372 17.00 6.75 -0.47
CA ALA A 372 17.21 5.86 -1.60
C ALA A 372 18.55 6.10 -2.32
N LYS A 373 18.82 7.36 -2.69
CA LYS A 373 20.07 7.79 -3.34
C LYS A 373 21.30 7.48 -2.48
N GLY A 374 21.17 7.56 -1.15
CA GLY A 374 22.21 7.23 -0.19
C GLY A 374 22.42 5.72 0.04
N GLY A 375 21.58 4.85 -0.54
CA GLY A 375 21.50 3.44 -0.20
C GLY A 375 20.94 3.16 1.20
N GLY A 376 20.12 4.08 1.72
CA GLY A 376 19.37 3.97 2.97
C GLY A 376 18.11 3.11 2.82
N PRO A 377 17.37 2.88 3.92
CA PRO A 377 16.26 1.93 3.94
C PRO A 377 14.93 2.49 3.44
N ILE A 378 14.73 3.81 3.36
CA ILE A 378 13.49 4.35 2.79
C ILE A 378 13.63 4.30 1.28
N VAL A 379 12.85 3.42 0.64
CA VAL A 379 13.01 3.07 -0.77
C VAL A 379 11.75 3.32 -1.61
N GLY A 380 10.80 4.05 -1.04
CA GLY A 380 9.61 4.49 -1.75
C GLY A 380 8.50 4.97 -0.83
N GLY A 381 7.39 5.36 -1.44
CA GLY A 381 6.17 5.71 -0.72
C GLY A 381 4.95 5.81 -1.61
N ALA A 382 3.77 5.83 -0.99
CA ALA A 382 2.48 5.98 -1.63
C ALA A 382 1.67 7.09 -0.94
N PHE A 383 1.30 8.14 -1.68
CA PHE A 383 0.50 9.22 -1.10
C PHE A 383 -0.95 8.78 -0.89
N TRP A 384 -1.61 9.37 0.10
CA TRP A 384 -3.05 9.28 0.30
C TRP A 384 -3.70 10.59 -0.15
N GLN A 385 -4.59 10.60 -1.14
CA GLN A 385 -4.98 9.48 -2.02
C GLN A 385 -5.22 9.97 -3.45
N LEU A 386 -5.17 9.06 -4.42
CA LEU A 386 -5.48 9.37 -5.82
C LEU A 386 -6.98 9.24 -6.08
N LEU A 387 -7.58 10.28 -6.64
CA LEU A 387 -8.92 10.25 -7.25
C LEU A 387 -8.84 10.66 -8.73
N ASP A 388 -9.85 10.25 -9.51
CA ASP A 388 -10.08 10.72 -10.88
C ASP A 388 -11.14 11.84 -10.89
N PRO A 389 -11.14 12.78 -11.86
CA PRO A 389 -12.16 13.83 -11.94
C PRO A 389 -13.60 13.33 -11.83
N GLY A 390 -14.46 14.05 -11.11
CA GLY A 390 -15.87 13.70 -10.91
C GLY A 390 -16.12 12.59 -9.89
N MET A 391 -15.15 12.30 -9.01
CA MET A 391 -15.28 11.38 -7.88
C MET A 391 -15.55 12.13 -6.56
N ASP A 392 -16.31 13.22 -6.62
CA ASP A 392 -16.46 14.15 -5.48
C ASP A 392 -17.05 13.50 -4.22
N ALA A 393 -17.86 12.45 -4.38
CA ALA A 393 -18.43 11.69 -3.27
C ALA A 393 -17.41 10.87 -2.46
N LEU A 394 -16.16 10.74 -2.95
CA LEU A 394 -15.08 10.00 -2.27
C LEU A 394 -13.97 10.94 -1.75
N ARG A 395 -14.16 12.26 -1.87
CA ARG A 395 -13.22 13.25 -1.31
C ARG A 395 -13.23 13.17 0.21
N ASP A 396 -12.04 13.14 0.79
CA ASP A 396 -11.81 13.16 2.23
C ASP A 396 -10.89 14.32 2.65
N GLY A 397 -10.63 15.27 1.75
CA GLY A 397 -9.76 16.42 1.97
C GLY A 397 -8.29 16.12 1.77
N TYR A 398 -7.92 14.87 1.45
CA TYR A 398 -6.54 14.48 1.11
C TYR A 398 -6.36 14.17 -0.37
N GLU A 399 -7.44 14.15 -1.15
CA GLU A 399 -7.37 13.74 -2.54
C GLU A 399 -6.40 14.60 -3.36
N ILE A 400 -5.66 13.92 -4.23
CA ILE A 400 -4.91 14.51 -5.32
C ILE A 400 -5.54 13.99 -6.59
N ILE A 401 -6.13 14.90 -7.36
CA ILE A 401 -6.67 14.63 -8.69
C ILE A 401 -5.65 15.18 -9.69
N LEU A 402 -4.83 14.30 -10.27
CA LEU A 402 -3.64 14.71 -11.06
C LEU A 402 -3.94 15.70 -12.20
N PRO A 403 -5.06 15.59 -12.95
CA PRO A 403 -5.41 16.56 -14.00
C PRO A 403 -5.83 17.93 -13.46
N GLU A 404 -6.33 18.00 -12.23
CA GLU A 404 -6.84 19.21 -11.59
C GLU A 404 -5.73 19.92 -10.79
N ASP A 405 -4.95 19.18 -10.01
CA ASP A 405 -3.81 19.70 -9.25
C ASP A 405 -2.50 19.53 -10.03
N ARG A 406 -2.27 20.44 -10.97
CA ARG A 406 -1.06 20.46 -11.80
C ARG A 406 0.23 20.61 -11.00
N ARG A 407 0.18 21.21 -9.81
CA ARG A 407 1.39 21.49 -9.02
C ARG A 407 1.82 20.26 -8.21
N ALA A 408 0.89 19.62 -7.50
CA ALA A 408 1.17 18.32 -6.87
C ALA A 408 1.56 17.27 -7.91
N ALA A 409 0.87 17.23 -9.06
CA ALA A 409 1.20 16.32 -10.16
C ALA A 409 2.64 16.54 -10.66
N ALA A 410 3.09 17.79 -10.81
CA ALA A 410 4.46 18.09 -11.21
C ALA A 410 5.50 17.68 -10.15
N ILE A 411 5.22 17.93 -8.86
CA ILE A 411 6.09 17.53 -7.73
C ILE A 411 6.24 16.00 -7.71
N ILE A 412 5.13 15.29 -7.74
CA ILE A 412 5.08 13.82 -7.73
C ILE A 412 5.76 13.24 -8.97
N GLY A 413 5.47 13.77 -10.16
CA GLY A 413 6.08 13.30 -11.40
C GLY A 413 7.59 13.54 -11.46
N ASN A 414 8.06 14.68 -10.93
CA ASN A 414 9.51 14.95 -10.80
C ASN A 414 10.19 13.95 -9.87
N HIS A 415 9.62 13.71 -8.69
CA HIS A 415 10.15 12.72 -7.74
C HIS A 415 10.15 11.30 -8.32
N SER A 416 9.08 10.91 -9.02
CA SER A 416 8.98 9.60 -9.67
C SER A 416 10.11 9.40 -10.70
N ARG A 417 10.41 10.42 -11.51
CA ARG A 417 11.56 10.39 -12.43
C ARG A 417 12.90 10.27 -11.71
N LEU A 418 13.07 10.95 -10.57
CA LEU A 418 14.29 10.88 -9.77
C LEU A 418 14.49 9.47 -9.17
N LEU A 419 13.45 8.84 -8.63
CA LEU A 419 13.53 7.45 -8.16
C LEU A 419 13.78 6.47 -9.31
N ALA A 420 13.15 6.67 -10.46
CA ALA A 420 13.34 5.81 -11.63
C ALA A 420 14.80 5.79 -12.10
N GLN A 421 15.55 6.89 -11.96
CA GLN A 421 17.00 6.93 -12.26
C GLN A 421 17.85 6.07 -11.32
N LEU A 422 17.29 5.65 -10.17
CA LEU A 422 17.96 4.75 -9.22
C LEU A 422 17.63 3.27 -9.49
N ASN A 423 16.61 2.97 -10.29
CA ASN A 423 16.26 1.59 -10.66
C ASN A 423 17.36 0.93 -11.49
N GLY A 424 17.43 -0.40 -11.44
CA GLY A 424 18.37 -1.16 -12.26
C GLY A 424 19.82 -1.15 -11.74
N GLN A 425 20.10 -0.51 -10.61
CA GLN A 425 21.44 -0.49 -10.03
C GLN A 425 21.79 -1.88 -9.48
N ASP A 426 23.04 -2.31 -9.69
CA ASP A 426 23.58 -3.49 -9.02
C ASP A 426 23.52 -3.29 -7.50
N VAL A 427 22.84 -4.19 -6.81
CA VAL A 427 22.64 -4.12 -5.36
C VAL A 427 23.95 -4.14 -4.58
N GLU A 428 25.01 -4.78 -5.11
CA GLU A 428 26.35 -4.76 -4.50
C GLU A 428 26.96 -3.36 -4.52
N GLU A 429 26.72 -2.58 -5.57
CA GLU A 429 27.21 -1.20 -5.63
C GLU A 429 26.45 -0.31 -4.64
N VAL A 430 25.14 -0.53 -4.48
CA VAL A 430 24.35 0.16 -3.46
C VAL A 430 24.85 -0.17 -2.05
N ARG A 431 25.15 -1.45 -1.77
CA ARG A 431 25.77 -1.89 -0.51
C ARG A 431 27.11 -1.20 -0.27
N ARG A 432 27.98 -1.08 -1.28
CA ARG A 432 29.28 -0.39 -1.18
C ARG A 432 29.09 1.11 -0.91
N ARG A 433 28.19 1.78 -1.61
CA ARG A 433 27.83 3.20 -1.39
C ARG A 433 27.38 3.43 0.05
N ARG A 434 26.48 2.58 0.57
CA ARG A 434 26.01 2.63 1.97
C ARG A 434 27.16 2.47 2.97
N ARG A 435 28.05 1.49 2.76
CA ARG A 435 29.23 1.28 3.62
C ARG A 435 30.16 2.49 3.66
N ARG A 436 30.40 3.15 2.51
CA ARG A 436 31.20 4.39 2.43
C ARG A 436 30.55 5.53 3.23
N ARG A 437 29.23 5.72 3.08
CA ARG A 437 28.46 6.73 3.84
C ARG A 437 28.59 6.54 5.35
N ARG A 438 28.42 5.30 5.84
CA ARG A 438 28.56 4.97 7.27
C ARG A 438 29.97 5.26 7.81
N ARG A 439 31.01 4.93 7.06
CA ARG A 439 32.41 5.24 7.42
C ARG A 439 32.66 6.75 7.47
N GLY A 440 32.15 7.51 6.50
CA GLY A 440 32.25 8.97 6.48
C GLY A 440 31.59 9.63 7.71
N ALA A 441 30.39 9.19 8.07
CA ALA A 441 29.66 9.67 9.24
C ALA A 441 30.35 9.31 10.57
N HIS A 442 30.99 8.13 10.64
CA HIS A 442 31.76 7.73 11.83
C HIS A 442 33.03 8.58 12.01
N ASN A 443 33.71 8.91 10.91
CA ASN A 443 34.90 9.77 10.94
C ASN A 443 34.54 11.23 11.28
N SER A 444 33.43 11.78 10.78
CA SER A 444 32.99 13.14 11.14
C SER A 444 32.60 13.25 12.62
N ARG A 445 31.94 12.23 13.19
CA ARG A 445 31.65 12.17 14.64
C ARG A 445 32.93 12.11 15.48
N LYS A 446 33.96 11.38 15.06
CA LYS A 446 35.27 11.34 15.76
C LYS A 446 35.97 12.70 15.76
N VAL A 447 35.87 13.47 14.67
CA VAL A 447 36.46 14.81 14.58
C VAL A 447 35.74 15.80 15.52
N HIS A 448 34.41 15.70 15.67
CA HIS A 448 33.65 16.58 16.57
C HIS A 448 33.78 16.24 18.07
N VAL A 449 34.05 14.98 18.43
CA VAL A 449 34.27 14.60 19.85
C VAL A 449 35.64 15.04 20.37
N ALA A 450 36.59 15.36 19.48
CA ALA A 450 37.91 15.86 19.87
C ALA A 450 37.95 17.37 20.23
N SER A 451 36.85 18.11 20.06
CA SER A 451 36.76 19.55 20.32
C SER A 451 35.56 19.90 21.19
N GLY A 452 35.66 19.72 22.51
CA GLY A 452 34.60 20.15 23.43
C GLY A 452 34.95 19.92 24.90
N ARG A 453 35.72 20.85 25.48
CA ARG A 453 35.97 20.94 26.93
C ARG A 453 35.31 22.22 27.45
N THR A 454 34.58 22.11 28.57
CA THR A 454 33.97 23.16 29.43
C THR A 454 32.72 23.85 28.83
N SER A 455 31.67 24.25 29.56
CA SER A 455 31.44 24.53 30.99
C SER A 455 29.95 24.40 31.34
N GLY A 456 29.63 24.12 32.60
CA GLY A 456 28.26 23.99 33.10
C GLY A 456 27.49 25.31 33.23
N GLY A 457 26.16 25.19 33.23
CA GLY A 457 25.21 26.25 33.54
C GLY A 457 23.88 25.65 34.00
N ARG A 458 23.44 26.05 35.20
CA ARG A 458 22.16 25.69 35.83
C ARG A 458 21.02 26.58 35.31
N GLY A 459 19.82 26.02 35.28
CA GLY A 459 18.56 26.71 35.65
C GLY A 459 17.58 27.01 34.51
N SER A 460 16.41 26.35 34.55
CA SER A 460 15.11 27.01 34.81
C SER A 460 13.98 26.00 34.57
N SER A 461 13.07 25.94 35.55
CA SER A 461 11.78 25.28 35.53
C SER A 461 10.86 25.83 34.43
N ASP A 462 10.02 24.97 33.85
CA ASP A 462 8.85 25.42 33.11
C ASP A 462 7.67 24.48 33.34
N ASP A 463 6.52 25.10 33.60
CA ASP A 463 5.26 24.51 34.08
C ASP A 463 4.53 23.75 32.97
N THR A 464 4.17 22.49 33.24
CA THR A 464 3.22 21.73 32.41
C THR A 464 1.81 21.77 33.00
N PRO A 465 0.77 22.24 32.29
CA PRO A 465 -0.60 22.03 32.72
C PRO A 465 -1.01 20.58 32.43
N ARG A 466 -1.41 19.86 33.48
CA ARG A 466 -2.07 18.55 33.37
C ARG A 466 -3.48 18.74 32.82
N LEU A 467 -3.73 18.26 31.61
CA LEU A 467 -5.08 18.12 31.05
C LEU A 467 -5.52 16.66 31.12
N ASN A 468 -6.76 16.48 31.58
CA ASN A 468 -7.36 15.22 32.01
C ASN A 468 -7.56 14.26 30.82
N THR A 469 -6.89 13.11 30.86
CA THR A 469 -6.65 12.19 29.72
C THR A 469 -7.82 11.27 29.35
N SER A 470 -9.00 11.38 29.98
CA SER A 470 -10.11 10.43 29.71
C SER A 470 -11.14 10.89 28.67
N LEU A 471 -11.12 12.16 28.22
CA LEU A 471 -12.08 12.66 27.22
C LEU A 471 -11.55 12.69 25.77
N LEU A 472 -10.25 12.52 25.53
CA LEU A 472 -9.61 12.77 24.24
C LEU A 472 -9.77 11.63 23.22
N VAL A 473 -9.91 10.38 23.70
CA VAL A 473 -10.01 9.19 22.82
C VAL A 473 -11.37 9.11 22.09
N ARG A 474 -12.43 9.69 22.66
CA ARG A 474 -13.77 9.69 22.05
C ARG A 474 -13.94 10.72 20.93
N PHE A 475 -13.12 11.76 20.87
CA PHE A 475 -13.27 12.84 19.87
C PHE A 475 -12.53 12.53 18.55
N VAL A 476 -11.40 11.82 18.59
CA VAL A 476 -10.69 11.37 17.37
C VAL A 476 -11.55 10.37 16.58
N SER A 477 -12.34 9.54 17.26
CA SER A 477 -13.34 8.66 16.62
C SER A 477 -14.47 9.44 15.94
N SER A 478 -14.75 10.69 16.36
CA SER A 478 -15.75 11.56 15.76
C SER A 478 -15.27 12.22 14.47
N LEU A 479 -13.96 12.47 14.32
CA LEU A 479 -13.42 12.95 13.04
C LEU A 479 -13.61 11.90 11.95
N PHE A 480 -13.41 10.62 12.24
CA PHE A 480 -13.70 9.53 11.30
C PHE A 480 -15.20 9.32 11.03
N ARG A 481 -16.09 9.67 11.97
CA ARG A 481 -17.55 9.62 11.72
C ARG A 481 -18.05 10.69 10.75
N SER A 482 -17.32 11.80 10.61
CA SER A 482 -17.70 12.89 9.70
C SER A 482 -17.17 12.70 8.28
N VAL A 483 -16.32 11.70 8.03
CA VAL A 483 -15.61 11.47 6.75
C VAL A 483 -16.29 10.38 5.90
N SER A 484 -17.27 9.63 6.46
CA SER A 484 -17.83 8.44 5.79
C SER A 484 -19.36 8.40 5.69
N SER A 485 -20.06 9.55 5.61
CA SER A 485 -21.48 9.53 5.23
C SER A 485 -21.62 9.31 3.72
N SER A 486 -21.86 8.07 3.31
CA SER A 486 -22.23 7.73 1.93
C SER A 486 -23.54 8.41 1.50
N PRO A 487 -23.68 8.88 0.24
CA PRO A 487 -24.89 9.52 -0.27
C PRO A 487 -25.92 8.53 -0.87
N PHE A 488 -25.80 7.22 -0.64
CA PHE A 488 -26.80 6.25 -1.12
C PHE A 488 -27.94 6.06 -0.10
N SER A 489 -28.71 7.13 0.09
CA SER A 489 -30.07 7.04 0.58
C SER A 489 -30.95 7.89 -0.31
N SER A 490 -31.51 7.28 -1.35
CA SER A 490 -32.67 7.83 -2.05
C SER A 490 -33.77 6.78 -2.15
N SER A 491 -34.84 7.03 -1.39
CA SER A 491 -36.24 6.79 -1.73
C SER A 491 -36.69 5.36 -2.08
N ALA A 492 -37.26 4.66 -1.09
CA ALA A 492 -38.70 4.33 -1.01
C ALA A 492 -39.04 3.82 0.40
#